data_AF-A0A1F4PXW8-F1
#
_entry.id   AF-A0A1F4PXW8-F1
#
_cell.length_a   1.000
_cell.length_b   1.000
_cell.length_c   1.000
_cell.angle_alpha   90.00
_cell.angle_beta   90.00
_cell.angle_gamma   90.00
#
_symmetry.space_group_name_H-M   'P 1'
#
loop_
_entity.id
_entity.type
_entity.pdbx_description
1 polymer ?
#
loop_
_entity_poly.entity_id
_entity_poly.type
_entity_poly.pdbx_seq_one_letter_code
_entity_poly.pdbx_strand_id
1 'polypeptide(L)'
;MIPFIQLFGLYVITHGAGGPGGGFQGGVVFASAFILYVIAFNLTDGGARFPESGNIILSSLGLYIYAGIGLLAIFFTLGAAQYLNYGFIPFTSHFEENRALGMDFVEIGIGITVMAIIVSIFFDLALKDGDGKEEEEEGSR
;
A
#
# COMPACT_ATOMS: atom_id res chain seq x y z
N MET A 1 -16.18 -9.32 9.42
CA MET A 1 -14.74 -9.65 9.34
C MET A 1 -13.94 -8.55 8.65
N ILE A 2 -14.38 -8.05 7.49
CA ILE A 2 -13.64 -7.01 6.73
C ILE A 2 -13.20 -5.79 7.57
N PRO A 3 -14.07 -5.11 8.36
CA PRO A 3 -13.63 -3.97 9.16
C PRO A 3 -12.56 -4.33 10.20
N PHE A 4 -12.64 -5.53 10.79
CA PHE A 4 -11.64 -6.00 11.75
C PHE A 4 -10.28 -6.22 11.10
N ILE A 5 -10.24 -6.84 9.91
CA ILE A 5 -8.99 -7.06 9.17
C ILE A 5 -8.37 -5.72 8.75
N GLN A 6 -9.19 -4.76 8.32
CA GLN A 6 -8.71 -3.41 7.96
C GLN A 6 -8.10 -2.69 9.16
N LEU A 7 -8.79 -2.68 10.32
CA LEU A 7 -8.26 -2.08 11.54
C LEU A 7 -6.98 -2.77 12.00
N PHE A 8 -6.92 -4.11 11.91
CA PHE A 8 -5.72 -4.85 12.26
C PHE A 8 -4.55 -4.55 11.30
N GLY A 9 -4.82 -4.44 10.00
CA GLY A 9 -3.82 -4.01 9.02
C GLY A 9 -3.27 -2.62 9.32
N LEU A 10 -4.13 -1.64 9.62
CA LEU A 10 -3.72 -0.29 10.02
C LEU A 10 -2.89 -0.28 11.31
N TYR A 11 -3.24 -1.12 12.27
CA TYR A 11 -2.45 -1.31 13.49
C TYR A 11 -1.04 -1.82 13.16
N VAL A 12 -0.92 -2.85 12.32
CA VAL A 12 0.38 -3.41 11.91
C VAL A 12 1.24 -2.40 11.14
N ILE A 13 0.62 -1.54 10.31
CA ILE A 13 1.32 -0.46 9.59
C ILE A 13 1.87 0.58 10.56
N THR A 14 1.08 1.00 11.55
CA THR A 14 1.45 2.12 12.45
C THR A 14 2.30 1.72 13.65
N HIS A 15 2.40 0.42 13.95
CA HIS A 15 3.19 -0.09 15.07
C HIS A 15 4.39 -0.93 14.62
N GLY A 16 4.73 -0.89 13.32
CA GLY A 16 5.85 -1.64 12.76
C GLY A 16 7.21 -1.15 13.25
N ALA A 17 7.39 0.16 13.40
CA ALA A 17 8.64 0.73 13.89
C ALA A 17 9.02 0.25 15.32
N GLY A 18 8.02 -0.04 16.16
CA GLY A 18 8.19 -0.43 17.56
C GLY A 18 8.07 -1.94 17.84
N GLY A 19 7.75 -2.77 16.83
CA GLY A 19 7.42 -4.18 17.04
C GLY A 19 7.53 -5.03 15.77
N PRO A 20 7.17 -6.32 15.82
CA PRO A 20 7.10 -7.14 14.62
C PRO A 20 5.95 -6.62 13.73
N GLY A 21 6.26 -6.14 12.53
CA GLY A 21 5.25 -5.51 11.68
C GLY A 21 5.81 -4.66 10.55
N GLY A 22 5.02 -3.66 10.14
CA GLY A 22 5.41 -2.61 9.21
C GLY A 22 4.51 -2.51 7.99
N GLY A 23 4.82 -1.51 7.15
CA GLY A 23 4.06 -1.18 5.95
C GLY A 23 3.78 -2.37 5.04
N PHE A 24 4.80 -3.19 4.75
CA PHE A 24 4.64 -4.35 3.87
C PHE A 24 3.62 -5.35 4.42
N GLN A 25 3.84 -5.83 5.65
CA GLN A 25 3.00 -6.87 6.25
C GLN A 25 1.59 -6.37 6.47
N GLY A 26 1.44 -5.16 7.01
CA GLY A 26 0.13 -4.55 7.23
C GLY A 26 -0.61 -4.24 5.93
N GLY A 27 0.11 -3.85 4.87
CA GLY A 27 -0.43 -3.69 3.51
C GLY A 27 -0.98 -4.99 2.93
N VAL A 28 -0.28 -6.11 3.09
CA VAL A 28 -0.77 -7.45 2.68
C VAL A 28 -2.03 -7.83 3.46
N VAL A 29 -2.04 -7.62 4.78
CA VAL A 29 -3.23 -7.87 5.62
C VAL A 29 -4.40 -7.01 5.16
N PHE A 30 -4.17 -5.73 4.88
CA PHE A 30 -5.22 -4.83 4.41
C PHE A 30 -5.76 -5.25 3.04
N ALA A 31 -4.88 -5.65 2.10
CA ALA A 31 -5.28 -6.20 0.80
C ALA A 31 -6.16 -7.45 0.94
N SER A 32 -5.86 -8.33 1.91
CA SER A 32 -6.66 -9.52 2.16
C SER A 32 -8.12 -9.20 2.49
N ALA A 33 -8.40 -8.06 3.14
CA ALA A 33 -9.75 -7.61 3.41
C ALA A 33 -10.53 -7.27 2.13
N PHE A 34 -9.86 -6.65 1.15
CA PHE A 34 -10.43 -6.38 -0.17
C PHE A 34 -10.65 -7.66 -0.96
N ILE A 35 -9.67 -8.57 -0.98
CA ILE A 35 -9.78 -9.85 -1.67
C ILE A 35 -10.93 -10.68 -1.08
N LEU A 36 -11.03 -10.74 0.26
CA LEU A 36 -12.13 -11.42 0.95
C LEU A 36 -13.49 -10.82 0.56
N TYR A 37 -13.58 -9.49 0.44
CA TYR A 37 -14.79 -8.82 -0.01
C TYR A 37 -15.16 -9.24 -1.45
N VAL A 38 -14.19 -9.24 -2.38
CA VAL A 38 -14.43 -9.63 -3.78
C VAL A 38 -14.93 -11.07 -3.88
N ILE A 39 -14.29 -12.00 -3.18
CA ILE A 39 -14.66 -13.43 -3.18
C ILE A 39 -16.03 -13.63 -2.53
N ALA A 40 -16.30 -13.00 -1.38
CA ALA A 40 -17.54 -13.20 -0.63
C ALA A 40 -18.79 -12.72 -1.39
N PHE A 41 -18.66 -11.72 -2.25
CA PHE A 41 -19.76 -11.13 -3.00
C PHE A 41 -19.75 -11.53 -4.49
N ASN A 42 -18.88 -12.45 -4.92
CA ASN A 42 -18.69 -12.86 -6.32
C ASN A 42 -18.57 -11.65 -7.27
N LEU A 43 -17.77 -10.67 -6.86
CA LEU A 43 -17.49 -9.47 -7.68
C LEU A 43 -16.43 -9.78 -8.73
N THR A 44 -16.56 -10.91 -9.45
CA THR A 44 -15.66 -11.29 -10.56
C THR A 44 -15.78 -10.32 -11.74
N ASP A 45 -16.93 -9.68 -11.94
CA ASP A 45 -17.09 -8.54 -12.86
C ASP A 45 -16.55 -7.20 -12.26
N GLY A 46 -15.69 -7.30 -11.24
CA GLY A 46 -15.34 -6.28 -10.24
C GLY A 46 -14.54 -5.07 -10.69
N GLY A 47 -14.29 -4.92 -12.00
CA GLY A 47 -13.66 -3.72 -12.56
C GLY A 47 -14.41 -2.41 -12.22
N ALA A 48 -15.68 -2.50 -11.84
CA ALA A 48 -16.50 -1.33 -11.50
C ALA A 48 -16.15 -0.65 -10.15
N ARG A 49 -15.52 -1.36 -9.19
CA ARG A 49 -15.24 -0.78 -7.85
C ARG A 49 -13.76 -0.46 -7.61
N PHE A 50 -12.85 -1.18 -8.26
CA PHE A 50 -11.42 -0.90 -8.22
C PHE A 50 -10.91 -0.72 -9.66
N PRO A 51 -11.13 0.46 -10.27
CA PRO A 51 -10.59 0.72 -11.59
C PRO A 51 -9.07 0.61 -11.54
N GLU A 52 -8.47 0.03 -12.58
CA GLU A 52 -7.02 -0.10 -12.74
C GLU A 52 -6.31 1.25 -12.50
N SER A 53 -6.87 2.34 -13.01
CA SER A 53 -6.42 3.71 -12.77
C SER A 53 -6.33 4.06 -11.28
N GLY A 54 -7.27 3.61 -10.46
CA GLY A 54 -7.26 3.81 -9.02
C GLY A 54 -6.11 3.07 -8.33
N ASN A 55 -5.85 1.82 -8.73
CA ASN A 55 -4.71 1.05 -8.23
C ASN A 55 -3.37 1.69 -8.62
N ILE A 56 -3.24 2.18 -9.86
CA ILE A 56 -2.05 2.89 -10.33
C ILE A 56 -1.82 4.17 -9.52
N ILE A 57 -2.87 4.93 -9.22
CA ILE A 57 -2.77 6.14 -8.39
C ILE A 57 -2.33 5.79 -6.98
N LEU A 58 -2.94 4.77 -6.35
CA LEU A 58 -2.59 4.37 -4.99
C LEU A 58 -1.16 3.83 -4.89
N SER A 59 -0.74 2.98 -5.84
CA SER A 59 0.62 2.43 -5.87
C SER A 59 1.67 3.53 -6.02
N SER A 60 1.42 4.48 -6.92
CA SER A 60 2.28 5.65 -7.15
C SER A 60 2.28 6.62 -5.97
N LEU A 61 1.13 6.84 -5.33
CA LEU A 61 1.01 7.72 -4.17
C LEU A 61 1.91 7.26 -3.01
N GLY A 62 1.92 5.96 -2.71
CA GLY A 62 2.80 5.41 -1.67
C GLY A 62 4.29 5.62 -1.99
N LEU A 63 4.68 5.48 -3.26
CA LEU A 63 6.04 5.79 -3.73
C LEU A 63 6.36 7.28 -3.58
N TYR A 64 5.44 8.18 -3.92
CA TYR A 64 5.62 9.61 -3.74
C TYR A 64 5.72 10.01 -2.27
N ILE A 65 4.99 9.34 -1.36
CA ILE A 65 5.13 9.55 0.09
C ILE A 65 6.55 9.14 0.53
N TYR A 66 7.00 7.95 0.15
CA TYR A 66 8.36 7.47 0.46
C TYR A 66 9.44 8.44 -0.04
N ALA A 67 9.37 8.82 -1.32
CA ALA A 67 10.31 9.72 -1.96
C ALA A 67 10.25 11.13 -1.34
N GLY A 68 9.04 11.63 -1.10
CA GLY A 68 8.78 12.93 -0.51
C GLY A 68 9.39 13.07 0.88
N ILE A 69 9.17 12.10 1.77
CA ILE A 69 9.74 12.12 3.12
C ILE A 69 11.28 12.14 3.06
N GLY A 70 11.89 11.32 2.21
CA GLY A 70 13.34 11.31 2.07
C GLY A 70 13.91 12.61 1.48
N LEU A 71 13.20 13.25 0.54
CA LEU A 71 13.58 14.56 0.00
C LEU A 71 13.39 15.69 1.02
N LEU A 72 12.35 15.62 1.85
CA LEU A 72 12.12 16.60 2.92
C LEU A 72 13.28 16.60 3.92
N ALA A 73 13.84 15.44 4.28
CA ALA A 73 15.01 15.36 5.16
C ALA A 73 16.21 16.15 4.62
N ILE A 74 16.46 16.05 3.31
CA ILE A 74 17.53 16.80 2.63
C ILE A 74 17.18 18.29 2.58
N PHE A 75 15.94 18.61 2.19
CA PHE A 75 15.49 19.99 2.01
C PHE A 75 15.56 20.82 3.32
N PHE A 76 15.02 20.29 4.43
CA PHE A 76 15.00 21.01 5.71
C PHE A 76 16.39 21.22 6.32
N THR A 77 17.38 20.44 5.87
CA THR A 77 18.76 20.55 6.33
C THR A 77 19.68 21.23 5.33
N LEU A 78 19.13 21.79 4.24
CA LEU A 78 19.89 22.42 3.16
C LEU A 78 20.98 21.48 2.59
N GLY A 79 20.69 20.18 2.55
CA GLY A 79 21.59 19.15 2.05
C GLY A 79 22.58 18.58 3.07
N ALA A 80 22.51 18.99 4.35
CA ALA A 80 23.42 18.47 5.38
C ALA A 80 23.05 17.05 5.84
N ALA A 81 21.77 16.69 5.86
CA ALA A 81 21.33 15.35 6.22
C ALA A 81 21.21 14.41 5.02
N GLN A 82 21.39 13.11 5.28
CA GLN A 82 21.23 12.05 4.29
C GLN A 82 19.75 11.80 3.97
N TYR A 83 19.48 11.26 2.78
CA TYR A 83 18.15 10.78 2.39
C TYR A 83 17.58 9.82 3.46
N LEU A 84 16.31 10.01 3.84
CA LEU A 84 15.61 9.27 4.91
C LEU A 84 16.21 9.43 6.32
N ASN A 85 17.07 10.42 6.56
CA ASN A 85 17.46 10.78 7.92
C ASN A 85 16.35 11.62 8.59
N TYR A 86 15.29 10.92 8.98
CA TYR A 86 14.02 11.45 9.48
C TYR A 86 14.14 12.41 10.67
N GLY A 87 15.13 12.20 11.54
CA GLY A 87 15.25 12.96 12.79
C GLY A 87 15.50 14.46 12.58
N PHE A 88 15.97 14.83 11.38
CA PHE A 88 16.19 16.22 10.98
C PHE A 88 14.98 16.88 10.32
N ILE A 89 13.89 16.15 10.08
CA ILE A 89 12.63 16.76 9.64
C ILE A 89 11.97 17.36 10.89
N PRO A 90 11.69 18.67 10.95
CA PRO A 90 11.24 19.35 12.17
C PRO A 90 9.74 19.12 12.43
N PHE A 91 9.31 17.87 12.60
CA PHE A 91 7.94 17.54 13.02
C PHE A 91 7.67 17.96 14.47
N THR A 92 8.68 17.83 15.33
CA THR A 92 8.69 18.08 16.77
C THR A 92 10.02 18.72 17.19
N SER A 93 10.15 19.07 18.48
CA SER A 93 11.40 19.55 19.08
C SER A 93 12.44 18.46 19.36
N HIS A 94 12.09 17.18 19.26
CA HIS A 94 12.95 16.07 19.66
C HIS A 94 13.36 15.20 18.46
N PHE A 95 14.67 14.96 18.31
CA PHE A 95 15.23 14.21 17.19
C PHE A 95 14.69 12.78 17.08
N GLU A 96 14.59 12.07 18.21
CA GLU A 96 14.11 10.68 18.22
C GLU A 96 12.62 10.57 17.90
N GLU A 97 11.80 11.53 18.34
CA GLU A 97 10.38 11.60 18.01
C GLU A 97 10.18 11.89 16.51
N ASN A 98 10.96 12.83 15.95
CA ASN A 98 10.96 13.10 14.51
C ASN A 98 11.35 11.85 13.72
N ARG A 99 12.29 11.07 14.24
CA ARG A 99 12.74 9.83 13.61
C ARG A 99 11.66 8.77 13.61
N ALA A 100 10.98 8.56 14.73
CA ALA A 100 9.88 7.62 14.84
C ALA A 100 8.73 8.01 13.90
N LEU A 101 8.29 9.28 13.93
CA LEU A 101 7.22 9.76 13.06
C LEU A 101 7.56 9.63 11.58
N GLY A 102 8.79 9.99 11.18
CA GLY A 102 9.22 9.85 9.78
C GLY A 102 9.25 8.39 9.33
N MET A 103 9.61 7.46 10.22
CA MET A 103 9.54 6.03 9.93
C MET A 103 8.09 5.56 9.75
N ASP A 104 7.16 6.00 10.60
CA ASP A 104 5.73 5.67 10.48
C ASP A 104 5.12 6.20 9.17
N PHE A 105 5.45 7.44 8.75
CA PHE A 105 4.99 7.98 7.47
C PHE A 105 5.49 7.18 6.27
N VAL A 106 6.74 6.73 6.32
CA VAL A 106 7.33 5.86 5.30
C VAL A 106 6.62 4.51 5.27
N GLU A 107 6.37 3.91 6.43
CA GLU A 107 5.63 2.65 6.54
C GLU A 107 4.20 2.75 6.01
N ILE A 108 3.51 3.88 6.23
CA ILE A 108 2.19 4.15 5.64
C ILE A 108 2.28 4.18 4.11
N GLY A 109 3.27 4.90 3.55
CA GLY A 109 3.48 4.94 2.10
C GLY A 109 3.71 3.55 1.52
N ILE A 110 4.60 2.76 2.13
CA ILE A 110 4.86 1.37 1.74
C ILE A 110 3.59 0.52 1.83
N GLY A 111 2.81 0.66 2.91
CA GLY A 111 1.58 -0.10 3.10
C GLY A 111 0.51 0.18 2.05
N ILE A 112 0.37 1.44 1.63
CA ILE A 112 -0.54 1.81 0.53
C ILE A 112 -0.09 1.16 -0.78
N THR A 113 1.20 1.27 -1.13
CA THR A 113 1.74 0.66 -2.36
C THR A 113 1.55 -0.86 -2.35
N VAL A 114 1.92 -1.52 -1.26
CA VAL A 114 1.82 -2.98 -1.15
C VAL A 114 0.36 -3.42 -1.24
N MET A 115 -0.57 -2.72 -0.57
CA MET A 115 -1.98 -3.02 -0.67
C MET A 115 -2.49 -2.95 -2.12
N ALA A 116 -2.18 -1.86 -2.84
CA ALA A 116 -2.60 -1.67 -4.22
C ALA A 116 -2.02 -2.76 -5.15
N ILE A 117 -0.74 -3.10 -5.00
CA ILE A 117 -0.06 -4.11 -5.82
C ILE A 117 -0.62 -5.51 -5.57
N ILE A 118 -0.85 -5.90 -4.31
CA ILE A 118 -1.41 -7.23 -4.00
C ILE A 118 -2.84 -7.36 -4.55
N VAL A 119 -3.64 -6.31 -4.45
CA VAL A 119 -4.99 -6.28 -5.06
C VAL A 119 -4.91 -6.39 -6.58
N SER A 120 -4.01 -5.65 -7.23
CA SER A 120 -3.80 -5.73 -8.68
C SER A 120 -3.42 -7.15 -9.11
N ILE A 121 -2.42 -7.75 -8.46
CA ILE A 121 -1.99 -9.13 -8.74
C ILE A 121 -3.15 -10.11 -8.61
N PHE A 122 -3.98 -9.95 -7.57
CA PHE A 122 -5.15 -10.81 -7.40
C PHE A 122 -6.11 -10.71 -8.58
N PHE A 123 -6.45 -9.50 -9.04
CA PHE A 123 -7.34 -9.31 -10.18
C PHE A 123 -6.71 -9.79 -11.49
N ASP A 124 -5.44 -9.50 -11.72
CA ASP A 124 -4.71 -9.96 -12.91
C ASP A 124 -4.69 -11.49 -13.00
N LEU A 125 -4.57 -12.19 -11.87
CA LEU A 125 -4.63 -13.65 -11.82
C LEU A 125 -6.06 -14.18 -11.93
N ALA A 126 -7.04 -13.53 -11.30
CA ALA A 126 -8.42 -13.98 -11.29
C ALA A 126 -9.16 -13.76 -12.62
N LEU A 127 -8.84 -12.68 -13.34
CA LEU A 127 -9.49 -12.30 -14.60
C LEU A 127 -8.86 -12.97 -15.82
N LYS A 128 -7.54 -13.21 -15.81
CA LYS A 128 -6.83 -13.84 -16.91
C LYS A 128 -7.29 -15.28 -17.21
N ASP A 129 -7.91 -15.96 -16.24
CA ASP A 129 -8.53 -17.27 -16.42
C ASP A 129 -9.95 -17.22 -17.04
N GLY A 130 -10.55 -16.02 -17.17
CA GLY A 130 -11.87 -15.78 -17.76
C GLY A 130 -11.81 -15.49 -19.26
N ASP A 131 -10.96 -14.56 -19.68
CA ASP A 131 -10.82 -14.15 -21.10
C ASP A 131 -10.33 -15.31 -21.98
N GLY A 132 -9.43 -16.16 -21.47
CA GLY A 132 -8.92 -17.31 -22.22
C GLY A 132 -9.96 -18.39 -22.52
N LYS A 133 -11.09 -18.43 -21.79
CA LYS A 133 -12.17 -19.39 -22.04
C LYS A 133 -13.22 -18.87 -23.03
N GLU A 134 -13.45 -17.55 -23.06
CA GLU A 134 -14.35 -16.93 -24.02
C GLU A 134 -13.74 -16.92 -25.44
N GLU A 135 -12.43 -16.70 -25.56
CA GLU A 135 -11.71 -16.79 -26.84
C GLU A 135 -11.69 -18.22 -27.41
N GLU A 136 -11.60 -19.26 -26.56
CA GLU A 136 -11.67 -20.67 -26.99
C GLU A 136 -13.08 -21.08 -27.47
N GLU A 137 -14.15 -20.54 -26.87
CA GLU A 137 -15.53 -20.81 -27.30
C GLU A 137 -15.93 -20.07 -28.58
N GLU A 138 -15.43 -18.85 -28.82
CA GLU A 138 -15.66 -18.11 -30.08
C GLU A 138 -14.80 -18.66 -31.24
N GLY A 139 -13.58 -19.14 -30.98
CA GLY A 139 -12.73 -19.76 -31.99
C GLY A 139 -13.18 -21.16 -32.45
N SER A 140 -14.17 -21.75 -31.76
CA SER A 140 -14.73 -23.08 -32.06
C SER A 140 -16.12 -23.02 -32.75
N ARG A 141 -16.61 -21.84 -33.14
CA ARG A 141 -17.89 -21.65 -33.86
C ARG A 141 -17.70 -21.29 -35.34
#